data_AF-A0A4Q3UYY1-F1
#
_entry.id   AF-A0A4Q3UYY1-F1
#
_cell.length_a   1.000
_cell.length_b   1.000
_cell.length_c   1.000
_cell.angle_alpha   90.00
_cell.angle_beta   90.00
_cell.angle_gamma   90.00
#
_symmetry.space_group_name_H-M   'P 1'
#
loop_
_entity.id
_entity.type
_entity.pdbx_description
1 polymer ?
#
loop_
_entity_poly.entity_id
_entity_poly.type
_entity_poly.pdbx_seq_one_letter_code
_entity_poly.pdbx_strand_id
1 'polypeptide(L)'
;MFGKHPAQLYPSLAVYLNRALVDTGVLSRYGLPVGMMVGGAALAVGTASAFQSLPIALVSLLPLLTSPYLFWNAYRSRTPEERQRDEAIGTVRVFKSLMDSRRLQRALDEASLVMIDEAARCWGRVHAALGNEAWTDSGFKNVRDQARAAANDGMEQIMLLYQGTVSSNSGSWTAQSLMEEMAGAFGRRLSDDRMPPPAYHEARRVCERMRELAAETERIARETPSAPSTTQRLDAALGELHAMKQAEEELRERL
;
A
#
# COMPACT_ATOMS: atom_id res chain seq x y z
N MET A 1 -17.65 -29.93 4.54
CA MET A 1 -17.00 -29.36 3.35
C MET A 1 -16.23 -28.13 3.77
N PHE A 2 -14.90 -28.15 3.68
CA PHE A 2 -14.11 -26.95 3.93
C PHE A 2 -14.26 -26.02 2.72
N GLY A 3 -14.91 -24.88 2.88
CA GLY A 3 -15.00 -23.87 1.82
C GLY A 3 -13.61 -23.43 1.35
N LYS A 4 -13.47 -23.08 0.07
CA LYS A 4 -12.23 -22.53 -0.48
C LYS A 4 -11.78 -21.34 0.35
N HIS A 5 -10.47 -21.20 0.57
CA HIS A 5 -9.93 -20.06 1.29
C HIS A 5 -10.29 -18.76 0.53
N PRO A 6 -10.74 -17.68 1.19
CA PRO A 6 -11.14 -16.45 0.49
C PRO A 6 -10.00 -15.85 -0.35
N ALA A 7 -8.74 -16.03 0.07
CA ALA A 7 -7.58 -15.63 -0.72
C ALA A 7 -7.47 -16.36 -2.08
N GLN A 8 -8.06 -17.54 -2.24
CA GLN A 8 -8.13 -18.25 -3.53
C GLN A 8 -9.27 -17.73 -4.41
N LEU A 9 -10.33 -17.19 -3.80
CA LEU A 9 -11.47 -16.63 -4.51
C LEU A 9 -11.20 -15.19 -4.97
N TYR A 10 -10.46 -14.42 -4.17
CA TYR A 10 -10.11 -13.02 -4.42
C TYR A 10 -8.58 -12.83 -4.34
N PRO A 11 -7.82 -13.37 -5.32
CA PRO A 11 -6.37 -13.38 -5.26
C PRO A 11 -5.77 -11.98 -5.40
N SER A 12 -6.38 -11.11 -6.20
CA SER A 12 -5.87 -9.75 -6.46
C SER A 12 -5.95 -8.91 -5.20
N LEU A 13 -7.07 -9.02 -4.48
CA LEU A 13 -7.27 -8.40 -3.19
C LEU A 13 -6.25 -8.90 -2.16
N ALA A 14 -6.00 -10.21 -2.10
CA ALA A 14 -5.02 -10.76 -1.17
C ALA A 14 -3.60 -10.20 -1.42
N VAL A 15 -3.20 -10.10 -2.68
CA VAL A 15 -1.91 -9.49 -3.07
C VAL A 15 -1.85 -8.02 -2.65
N TYR A 16 -2.91 -7.25 -2.92
CA TYR A 16 -2.98 -5.85 -2.53
C TYR A 16 -2.89 -5.66 -1.01
N LEU A 17 -3.68 -6.39 -0.21
CA LEU A 17 -3.67 -6.26 1.24
C LEU A 17 -2.30 -6.56 1.84
N ASN A 18 -1.63 -7.62 1.37
CA ASN A 18 -0.27 -7.93 1.80
C ASN A 18 0.71 -6.81 1.45
N ARG A 19 0.64 -6.30 0.22
CA ARG A 19 1.56 -5.25 -0.23
C ARG A 19 1.32 -3.93 0.49
N ALA A 20 0.07 -3.51 0.67
CA ALA A 20 -0.27 -2.31 1.42
C ALA A 20 0.25 -2.36 2.87
N LEU A 21 0.19 -3.52 3.53
CA LEU A 21 0.75 -3.68 4.88
C LEU A 21 2.28 -3.64 4.92
N VAL A 22 2.95 -4.14 3.89
CA VAL A 22 4.42 -4.05 3.76
C VAL A 22 4.85 -2.61 3.48
N ASP A 23 4.23 -1.96 2.49
CA ASP A 23 4.57 -0.61 2.03
C ASP A 23 4.32 0.45 3.10
N THR A 24 3.32 0.25 3.95
CA THR A 24 3.00 1.19 5.02
C THR A 24 4.06 1.21 6.11
N GLY A 25 4.93 0.19 6.20
CA GLY A 25 6.15 0.20 7.00
C GLY A 25 5.95 0.85 8.37
N VAL A 26 4.82 0.58 9.02
CA VAL A 26 4.33 1.38 10.16
C VAL A 26 5.28 1.23 11.36
N LEU A 27 6.06 0.17 11.39
CA LEU A 27 7.21 -0.01 12.28
C LEU A 27 8.33 1.02 12.07
N SER A 28 8.53 1.56 10.86
CA SER A 28 9.54 2.58 10.57
C SER A 28 9.05 3.99 10.94
N ARG A 29 7.85 4.40 10.52
CA ARG A 29 7.35 5.77 10.76
C ARG A 29 6.95 6.04 12.21
N TYR A 30 6.47 5.03 12.94
CA TYR A 30 6.06 5.15 14.34
C TYR A 30 7.00 4.45 15.32
N GLY A 31 7.87 3.54 14.86
CA GLY A 31 8.84 2.87 15.72
C GLY A 31 9.98 3.78 16.15
N LEU A 32 10.24 4.90 15.48
CA LEU A 32 11.28 5.84 15.89
C LEU A 32 10.90 6.61 17.17
N PRO A 33 9.72 7.24 17.30
CA PRO A 33 9.31 7.87 18.56
C PRO A 33 9.03 6.85 19.68
N VAL A 34 8.44 5.68 19.38
CA VAL A 34 8.21 4.62 20.38
C VAL A 34 9.53 3.98 20.81
N GLY A 35 10.45 3.75 19.87
CA GLY A 35 11.79 3.24 20.13
C GLY A 35 12.65 4.22 20.93
N MET A 36 12.52 5.53 20.70
CA MET A 36 13.16 6.54 21.55
C MET A 36 12.58 6.59 22.97
N MET A 37 11.28 6.34 23.16
CA MET A 37 10.69 6.22 24.51
C MET A 37 11.25 5.01 25.27
N VAL A 38 11.33 3.84 24.62
CA VAL A 38 11.84 2.61 25.26
C VAL A 38 13.36 2.68 25.48
N GLY A 39 14.10 3.19 24.49
CA GLY A 39 15.56 3.38 24.59
C GLY A 39 15.97 4.45 25.61
N GLY A 40 15.20 5.54 25.73
CA GLY A 40 15.43 6.59 26.72
C GLY A 40 15.20 6.13 28.15
N ALA A 41 14.17 5.31 28.40
CA ALA A 41 13.89 4.75 29.72
C ALA A 41 15.01 3.80 30.20
N ALA A 42 15.60 3.00 29.30
CA ALA A 42 16.69 2.08 29.64
C ALA A 42 17.98 2.82 30.07
N LEU A 43 18.27 3.98 29.49
CA LEU A 43 19.43 4.81 29.87
C LEU A 43 19.23 5.54 31.22
N ALA A 44 17.98 5.84 31.58
CA ALA A 44 17.67 6.48 32.87
C ALA A 44 17.84 5.53 34.07
N VAL A 45 17.63 4.22 33.88
CA VAL A 45 17.78 3.22 34.96
C VAL A 45 19.24 2.86 35.23
N GLY A 46 20.13 2.98 34.24
CA GLY A 46 21.56 2.65 34.39
C GLY A 46 22.44 3.73 35.06
N THR A 47 21.95 4.96 35.22
CA THR A 47 22.75 6.11 35.72
C THR A 47 22.46 6.49 37.18
N ALA A 48 21.58 5.76 37.86
CA ALA A 48 21.15 6.08 39.23
C ALA A 48 22.22 5.88 40.32
N SER A 49 23.41 5.35 40.01
CA SER A 49 24.44 5.04 41.01
C SER A 49 25.56 6.08 41.17
N ALA A 50 25.53 7.24 40.51
CA ALA A 50 26.57 8.26 40.66
C ALA A 50 26.00 9.69 40.82
N PHE A 51 25.89 10.13 42.08
CA PHE A 51 25.29 11.41 42.53
C PHE A 51 26.05 12.70 42.14
N GLN A 52 26.99 12.69 41.18
CA GLN A 52 27.91 13.82 40.98
C GLN A 52 27.55 14.81 39.87
N SER A 53 26.44 14.66 39.14
CA SER A 53 26.05 15.70 38.17
C SER A 53 24.53 15.77 37.91
N LEU A 54 23.84 16.55 38.75
CA LEU A 54 22.49 17.08 38.49
C LEU A 54 22.25 17.56 37.04
N PRO A 55 23.20 18.25 36.35
CA PRO A 55 22.97 18.67 34.97
C PRO A 55 22.79 17.50 33.98
N ILE A 56 23.46 16.37 34.18
CA ILE A 56 23.33 15.21 33.27
C ILE A 56 21.96 14.55 33.43
N ALA A 57 21.44 14.47 34.66
CA ALA A 57 20.10 13.94 34.93
C ALA A 57 19.00 14.78 34.27
N LEU A 58 19.10 16.12 34.31
CA LEU A 58 18.16 17.02 33.63
C LEU A 58 18.17 16.85 32.10
N VAL A 59 19.35 16.67 31.49
CA VAL A 59 19.46 16.41 30.04
C VAL A 59 18.87 15.05 29.67
N SER A 60 18.98 14.04 30.54
CA SER A 60 18.38 12.72 30.30
C SER A 60 16.84 12.70 30.35
N LEU A 61 16.21 13.68 31.02
CA LEU A 61 14.75 13.84 31.10
C LEU A 61 14.17 14.67 29.93
N LEU A 62 14.99 15.42 29.19
CA LEU A 62 14.54 16.22 28.04
C LEU A 62 13.78 15.41 26.97
N PRO A 63 14.21 14.19 26.59
CA PRO A 63 13.46 13.36 25.65
C PRO A 63 12.06 12.98 26.16
N LEU A 64 11.91 12.71 27.47
CA LEU A 64 10.61 12.38 28.07
C LEU A 64 9.64 13.55 28.04
N LEU A 65 10.14 14.78 28.23
CA LEU A 65 9.32 16.00 28.19
C LEU A 65 9.03 16.48 26.77
N THR A 66 9.99 16.37 25.86
CA THR A 66 9.84 16.83 24.47
C THR A 66 9.11 15.82 23.59
N SER A 67 9.17 14.51 23.89
CA SER A 67 8.50 13.47 23.12
C SER A 67 6.98 13.65 22.98
N PRO A 68 6.18 13.86 24.05
CA PRO A 68 4.74 14.09 23.90
C PRO A 68 4.44 15.40 23.15
N TYR A 69 5.27 16.44 23.30
CA TYR A 69 5.12 17.69 22.56
C TYR A 69 5.40 17.51 21.07
N LEU A 70 6.50 16.85 20.70
CA LEU A 70 6.86 16.56 19.31
C LEU A 70 5.86 15.61 18.67
N PHE A 71 5.39 14.60 19.41
CA PHE A 71 4.33 13.70 18.97
C PHE A 71 3.03 14.47 18.73
N TRP A 72 2.63 15.34 19.66
CA TRP A 72 1.44 16.17 19.51
C TRP A 72 1.56 17.13 18.33
N ASN A 73 2.71 17.78 18.14
CA ASN A 73 2.93 18.69 17.01
C ASN A 73 2.92 17.93 15.69
N ALA A 74 3.59 16.77 15.62
CA ALA A 74 3.57 15.90 14.44
C ALA A 74 2.17 15.34 14.16
N TYR A 75 1.37 15.09 15.19
CA TYR A 75 -0.02 14.65 15.03
C TYR A 75 -0.93 15.80 14.58
N ARG A 76 -0.71 17.01 15.11
CA ARG A 76 -1.49 18.21 14.77
C ARG A 76 -1.19 18.71 13.36
N SER A 77 0.04 18.54 12.87
CA SER A 77 0.44 18.93 11.52
C SER A 77 0.01 17.94 10.43
N ARG A 78 -0.69 16.85 10.75
CA ARG A 78 -1.16 15.91 9.73
C ARG A 78 -2.12 16.59 8.78
N THR A 79 -1.78 16.54 7.50
CA THR A 79 -2.68 16.97 6.44
C THR A 79 -3.95 16.11 6.47
N PRO A 80 -5.10 16.63 6.03
CA PRO A 80 -6.32 15.84 5.93
C PRO A 80 -6.12 14.57 5.08
N GLU A 81 -5.27 14.64 4.06
CA GLU A 81 -4.89 13.51 3.19
C GLU A 81 -4.17 12.41 3.96
N GLU A 82 -3.23 12.75 4.86
CA GLU A 82 -2.54 11.75 5.68
C GLU A 82 -3.48 11.03 6.64
N ARG A 83 -4.48 11.73 7.19
CA ARG A 83 -5.49 11.10 8.05
C ARG A 83 -6.37 10.13 7.28
N GLN A 84 -6.83 10.55 6.09
CA GLN A 84 -7.61 9.69 5.21
C GLN A 84 -6.83 8.42 4.85
N ARG A 85 -5.53 8.56 4.58
CA ARG A 85 -4.64 7.44 4.31
C ARG A 85 -4.48 6.52 5.52
N ASP A 86 -4.28 7.07 6.71
CA ASP A 86 -4.21 6.28 7.95
C ASP A 86 -5.51 5.49 8.20
N GLU A 87 -6.67 6.10 7.93
CA GLU A 87 -7.99 5.45 8.03
C GLU A 87 -8.15 4.31 6.99
N ALA A 88 -7.71 4.54 5.75
CA ALA A 88 -7.72 3.53 4.70
C ALA A 88 -6.82 2.33 5.08
N ILE A 89 -5.64 2.60 5.64
CA ILE A 89 -4.71 1.56 6.13
C ILE A 89 -5.33 0.78 7.30
N GLY A 90 -6.03 1.47 8.21
CA GLY A 90 -6.81 0.84 9.26
C GLY A 90 -7.81 -0.16 8.69
N THR A 91 -8.53 0.24 7.64
CA THR A 91 -9.50 -0.61 6.93
C THR A 91 -8.83 -1.81 6.25
N VAL A 92 -7.68 -1.59 5.59
CA VAL A 92 -6.86 -2.66 5.00
C VAL A 92 -6.47 -3.72 6.04
N ARG A 93 -6.07 -3.33 7.25
CA ARG A 93 -5.76 -4.28 8.34
C ARG A 93 -6.97 -5.10 8.76
N VAL A 94 -8.13 -4.45 8.90
CA VAL A 94 -9.38 -5.14 9.22
C VAL A 94 -9.72 -6.15 8.12
N PHE A 95 -9.62 -5.76 6.86
CA PHE A 95 -9.90 -6.63 5.72
C PHE A 95 -8.94 -7.82 5.68
N LYS A 96 -7.64 -7.59 5.95
CA LYS A 96 -6.65 -8.67 6.03
C LYS A 96 -6.97 -9.65 7.15
N SER A 97 -7.29 -9.15 8.34
CA SER A 97 -7.69 -9.97 9.49
C SER A 97 -8.96 -10.80 9.20
N LEU A 98 -9.95 -10.19 8.54
CA LEU A 98 -11.17 -10.87 8.10
C LEU A 98 -10.90 -11.92 7.01
N MET A 99 -9.96 -11.65 6.10
CA MET A 99 -9.54 -12.59 5.08
C MET A 99 -8.85 -13.81 5.69
N ASP A 100 -7.91 -13.60 6.62
CA ASP A 100 -7.16 -14.66 7.29
C ASP A 100 -8.05 -15.53 8.18
N SER A 101 -9.04 -14.91 8.85
CA SER A 101 -10.03 -15.62 9.66
C SER A 101 -11.16 -16.28 8.84
N ARG A 102 -11.15 -16.15 7.50
CA ARG A 102 -12.20 -16.64 6.60
C ARG A 102 -13.60 -16.05 6.86
N ARG A 103 -13.64 -14.85 7.46
CA ARG A 103 -14.88 -14.14 7.81
C ARG A 103 -15.23 -13.01 6.83
N LEU A 104 -14.35 -12.73 5.87
CA LEU A 104 -14.54 -11.64 4.90
C LEU A 104 -15.87 -11.73 4.14
N GLN A 105 -16.24 -12.92 3.65
CA GLN A 105 -17.52 -13.17 2.95
C GLN A 105 -18.76 -13.04 3.83
N ARG A 106 -18.61 -13.09 5.16
CA ARG A 106 -19.71 -12.83 6.10
C ARG A 106 -19.82 -11.36 6.46
N ALA A 107 -18.73 -10.61 6.28
CA ALA A 107 -18.64 -9.20 6.64
C ALA A 107 -19.02 -8.28 5.47
N LEU A 108 -18.69 -8.68 4.24
CA LEU A 108 -19.07 -7.98 3.02
C LEU A 108 -19.96 -8.85 2.15
N ASP A 109 -20.87 -8.21 1.42
CA ASP A 109 -21.63 -8.82 0.34
C ASP A 109 -20.73 -9.23 -0.83
N GLU A 110 -21.18 -10.21 -1.61
CA GLU A 110 -20.41 -10.77 -2.71
C GLU A 110 -20.12 -9.73 -3.81
N ALA A 111 -21.08 -8.85 -4.11
CA ALA A 111 -20.90 -7.79 -5.10
C ALA A 111 -19.79 -6.81 -4.71
N SER A 112 -19.73 -6.39 -3.45
CA SER A 112 -18.63 -5.57 -2.91
C SER A 112 -17.29 -6.28 -3.01
N LEU A 113 -17.22 -7.58 -2.69
CA LEU A 113 -15.96 -8.34 -2.78
C LEU A 113 -15.45 -8.46 -4.20
N VAL A 114 -16.33 -8.74 -5.17
CA VAL A 114 -15.98 -8.79 -6.59
C VAL A 114 -15.49 -7.42 -7.07
N MET A 115 -16.17 -6.34 -6.66
CA MET A 115 -15.75 -4.97 -6.98
C MET A 115 -14.34 -4.68 -6.41
N ILE A 116 -14.12 -4.96 -5.13
CA ILE A 116 -12.85 -4.68 -4.46
C ILE A 116 -11.71 -5.51 -5.07
N ASP A 117 -11.95 -6.77 -5.43
CA ASP A 117 -10.95 -7.60 -6.11
C ASP A 117 -10.63 -7.08 -7.51
N GLU A 118 -11.63 -6.65 -8.28
CA GLU A 118 -11.42 -6.06 -9.61
C GLU A 118 -10.65 -4.72 -9.54
N ALA A 119 -10.94 -3.89 -8.53
CA ALA A 119 -10.18 -2.68 -8.28
C ALA A 119 -8.72 -2.98 -7.89
N ALA A 120 -8.50 -3.96 -7.02
CA ALA A 120 -7.17 -4.44 -6.65
C ALA A 120 -6.41 -5.03 -7.86
N ARG A 121 -7.12 -5.70 -8.77
CA ARG A 121 -6.56 -6.18 -10.04
C ARG A 121 -6.12 -5.02 -10.93
N CYS A 122 -6.94 -3.98 -11.08
CA CYS A 122 -6.58 -2.79 -11.85
C CYS A 122 -5.38 -2.06 -11.23
N TRP A 123 -5.35 -1.94 -9.90
CA TRP A 123 -4.20 -1.41 -9.16
C TRP A 123 -2.91 -2.20 -9.45
N GLY A 124 -3.00 -3.54 -9.40
CA GLY A 124 -1.87 -4.42 -9.69
C GLY A 124 -1.35 -4.26 -11.13
N ARG A 125 -2.26 -4.10 -12.10
CA ARG A 125 -1.91 -3.83 -13.50
C ARG A 125 -1.17 -2.51 -13.67
N VAL A 126 -1.65 -1.43 -13.04
CA VAL A 126 -0.95 -0.12 -13.06
C VAL A 126 0.45 -0.26 -12.49
N HIS A 127 0.61 -0.86 -11.30
CA HIS A 127 1.94 -1.00 -10.69
C HIS A 127 2.88 -1.91 -11.47
N ALA A 128 2.37 -2.96 -12.12
CA ALA A 128 3.15 -3.81 -12.99
C ALA A 128 3.60 -3.07 -14.25
N ALA A 129 2.71 -2.32 -14.91
CA ALA A 129 3.03 -1.53 -16.09
C ALA A 129 4.06 -0.42 -15.78
N LEU A 130 3.90 0.27 -14.66
CA LEU A 130 4.82 1.32 -14.19
C LEU A 130 6.15 0.77 -13.63
N GLY A 131 6.24 -0.53 -13.39
CA GLY A 131 7.47 -1.20 -12.94
C GLY A 131 8.46 -1.52 -14.06
N ASN A 132 8.07 -1.31 -15.33
CA ASN A 132 8.92 -1.54 -16.48
C ASN A 132 10.04 -0.47 -16.61
N GLU A 133 11.21 -0.86 -17.11
CA GLU A 133 12.39 0.00 -17.31
C GLU A 133 12.11 1.22 -18.20
N ALA A 134 11.10 1.11 -19.09
CA ALA A 134 10.62 2.23 -19.91
C ALA A 134 10.22 3.47 -19.08
N TRP A 135 9.79 3.27 -17.83
CA TRP A 135 9.40 4.34 -16.92
C TRP A 135 10.50 4.80 -15.96
N THR A 136 11.64 4.11 -15.88
CA THR A 136 12.74 4.46 -14.96
C THR A 136 13.75 5.40 -15.59
N ASP A 137 14.05 5.21 -16.87
CA ASP A 137 15.07 6.00 -17.59
C ASP A 137 14.52 7.22 -18.33
N SER A 138 13.20 7.39 -18.34
CA SER A 138 12.53 8.40 -19.16
C SER A 138 12.18 9.68 -18.40
N GLY A 139 12.02 10.78 -19.13
CA GLY A 139 11.45 12.05 -18.64
C GLY A 139 10.01 11.93 -18.11
N PHE A 140 9.44 10.72 -18.05
CA PHE A 140 8.09 10.42 -17.57
C PHE A 140 8.02 10.11 -16.07
N LYS A 141 9.09 10.34 -15.29
CA LYS A 141 9.09 10.14 -13.84
C LYS A 141 7.87 10.78 -13.15
N ASN A 142 7.57 12.03 -13.48
CA ASN A 142 6.43 12.75 -12.89
C ASN A 142 5.08 12.07 -13.22
N VAL A 143 4.90 11.64 -14.47
CA VAL A 143 3.68 10.95 -14.92
C VAL A 143 3.55 9.59 -14.25
N ARG A 144 4.65 8.84 -14.13
CA ARG A 144 4.71 7.56 -13.42
C ARG A 144 4.31 7.72 -11.96
N ASP A 145 4.91 8.69 -11.28
CA ASP A 145 4.68 8.92 -9.85
C ASP A 145 3.24 9.42 -9.62
N GLN A 146 2.69 10.26 -10.51
CA GLN A 146 1.28 10.69 -10.48
C GLN A 146 0.30 9.56 -10.75
N ALA A 147 0.56 8.70 -11.73
CA ALA A 147 -0.28 7.53 -12.03
C ALA A 147 -0.27 6.52 -10.88
N ARG A 148 0.90 6.32 -10.25
CA ARG A 148 1.04 5.48 -9.06
C ARG A 148 0.28 6.06 -7.87
N ALA A 149 0.36 7.37 -7.64
CA ALA A 149 -0.40 8.06 -6.61
C ALA A 149 -1.90 7.92 -6.85
N ALA A 150 -2.39 8.26 -8.05
CA ALA A 150 -3.81 8.16 -8.40
C ALA A 150 -4.37 6.72 -8.25
N ALA A 151 -3.60 5.70 -8.60
CA ALA A 151 -4.00 4.31 -8.38
C ALA A 151 -4.10 3.94 -6.89
N ASN A 152 -3.15 4.41 -6.07
CA ASN A 152 -3.20 4.22 -4.63
C ASN A 152 -4.41 4.95 -4.01
N ASP A 153 -4.63 6.21 -4.38
CA ASP A 153 -5.74 7.04 -3.89
C ASP A 153 -7.10 6.41 -4.25
N GLY A 154 -7.24 5.89 -5.48
CA GLY A 154 -8.45 5.18 -5.89
C GLY A 154 -8.72 3.94 -5.06
N MET A 155 -7.68 3.18 -4.71
CA MET A 155 -7.82 1.99 -3.88
C MET A 155 -8.11 2.34 -2.41
N GLU A 156 -7.47 3.40 -1.88
CA GLU A 156 -7.74 3.94 -0.55
C GLU A 156 -9.20 4.45 -0.44
N GLN A 157 -9.70 5.16 -1.46
CA GLN A 157 -11.10 5.61 -1.51
C GLN A 157 -12.07 4.43 -1.50
N ILE A 158 -11.80 3.37 -2.28
CA ILE A 158 -12.62 2.15 -2.28
C ILE A 158 -12.63 1.48 -0.90
N MET A 159 -11.48 1.40 -0.23
CA MET A 159 -11.41 0.82 1.12
C MET A 159 -12.27 1.63 2.10
N LEU A 160 -12.17 2.95 2.07
CA LEU A 160 -12.96 3.84 2.93
C LEU A 160 -14.46 3.75 2.66
N LEU A 161 -14.86 3.65 1.40
CA LEU A 161 -16.27 3.47 1.02
C LEU A 161 -16.89 2.20 1.63
N TYR A 162 -16.10 1.14 1.75
CA TYR A 162 -16.53 -0.12 2.39
C TYR A 162 -16.15 -0.23 3.87
N GLN A 163 -15.52 0.78 4.47
CA GLN A 163 -15.22 0.79 5.90
C GLN A 163 -16.51 0.78 6.73
N GLY A 164 -17.53 1.52 6.30
CA GLY A 164 -18.82 1.60 6.98
C GLY A 164 -19.61 0.28 6.97
N THR A 165 -19.48 -0.51 5.91
CA THR A 165 -20.15 -1.83 5.81
C THR A 165 -19.52 -2.85 6.75
N VAL A 166 -18.20 -2.78 6.96
CA VAL A 166 -17.49 -3.68 7.88
C VAL A 166 -17.62 -3.24 9.34
N SER A 167 -17.51 -1.94 9.64
CA SER A 167 -17.50 -1.43 11.01
C SER A 167 -18.84 -1.60 11.74
N SER A 168 -19.96 -1.56 11.00
CA SER A 168 -21.29 -1.86 11.55
C SER A 168 -21.42 -3.31 12.02
N ASN A 169 -20.52 -4.19 11.60
CA ASN A 169 -20.52 -5.61 11.92
C ASN A 169 -19.43 -6.02 12.91
N SER A 170 -18.50 -5.10 13.24
CA SER A 170 -17.31 -5.36 14.06
C SER A 170 -17.32 -4.58 15.38
N GLY A 171 -18.45 -4.59 16.10
CA GLY A 171 -18.53 -4.12 17.48
C GLY A 171 -17.33 -4.64 18.28
N SER A 172 -16.72 -3.75 19.08
CA SER A 172 -15.43 -3.96 19.75
C SER A 172 -15.29 -5.39 20.30
N TRP A 173 -14.14 -6.01 20.03
CA TRP A 173 -13.81 -7.39 20.39
C TRP A 173 -13.65 -7.51 21.92
N THR A 174 -14.77 -7.43 22.61
CA THR A 174 -14.98 -7.73 24.02
C THR A 174 -15.55 -9.15 24.10
N ALA A 175 -15.35 -9.84 25.22
CA ALA A 175 -15.89 -11.19 25.43
C ALA A 175 -17.41 -11.30 25.21
N GLN A 176 -18.14 -10.18 25.30
CA GLN A 176 -19.56 -10.06 24.93
C GLN A 176 -19.83 -10.25 23.43
N SER A 177 -18.99 -9.73 22.53
CA SER A 177 -19.15 -9.89 21.07
C SER A 177 -19.04 -11.35 20.63
N LEU A 178 -18.31 -12.19 21.38
CA LEU A 178 -18.19 -13.63 21.14
C LEU A 178 -19.45 -14.41 21.55
N MET A 179 -20.15 -13.97 22.60
CA MET A 179 -21.46 -14.50 22.98
C MET A 179 -22.57 -14.03 22.05
N GLU A 180 -22.57 -12.76 21.64
CA GLU A 180 -23.50 -12.24 20.63
C GLU A 180 -23.27 -12.86 19.25
N GLU A 181 -22.05 -13.26 18.90
CA GLU A 181 -21.76 -14.00 17.69
C GLU A 181 -22.34 -15.42 17.73
N MET A 182 -22.28 -16.10 18.89
CA MET A 182 -22.94 -17.40 19.07
C MET A 182 -24.47 -17.28 19.10
N ALA A 183 -25.02 -16.21 19.68
CA ALA A 183 -26.47 -15.94 19.68
C ALA A 183 -26.97 -15.48 18.29
N GLY A 184 -26.17 -14.71 17.56
CA GLY A 184 -26.46 -14.15 16.24
C GLY A 184 -26.26 -15.13 15.08
N ALA A 185 -25.47 -16.20 15.27
CA ALA A 185 -25.33 -17.29 14.31
C ALA A 185 -26.65 -18.02 14.02
N PHE A 186 -27.63 -17.93 14.92
CA PHE A 186 -28.97 -18.49 14.74
C PHE A 186 -29.99 -17.49 14.15
N GLY A 187 -29.66 -16.21 14.00
CA GLY A 187 -30.65 -15.17 13.71
C GLY A 187 -30.29 -14.10 12.67
N ARG A 188 -29.13 -14.18 12.01
CA ARG A 188 -28.74 -13.14 11.04
C ARG A 188 -29.65 -13.15 9.81
N ARG A 189 -30.39 -12.05 9.71
CA ARG A 189 -31.17 -11.60 8.56
C ARG A 189 -30.39 -11.87 7.28
N LEU A 190 -31.02 -12.61 6.36
CA LEU A 190 -30.73 -12.49 4.94
C LEU A 190 -30.75 -10.99 4.64
N SER A 191 -29.58 -10.38 4.42
CA SER A 191 -29.52 -9.08 3.75
C SER A 191 -30.34 -9.25 2.49
N ASP A 192 -31.35 -8.41 2.32
CA ASP A 192 -32.24 -8.45 1.18
C ASP A 192 -31.39 -8.30 -0.09
N ASP A 193 -31.22 -9.42 -0.80
CA ASP A 193 -30.18 -9.70 -1.80
C ASP A 193 -30.35 -8.89 -3.10
N ARG A 194 -31.16 -7.83 -3.07
CA ARG A 194 -31.67 -7.13 -4.25
C ARG A 194 -31.19 -5.70 -4.40
N MET A 195 -30.62 -5.08 -3.35
CA MET A 195 -30.18 -3.69 -3.44
C MET A 195 -28.67 -3.60 -3.21
N PRO A 196 -27.90 -3.06 -4.17
CA PRO A 196 -26.47 -2.87 -3.99
C PRO A 196 -26.23 -1.91 -2.82
N PRO A 197 -25.13 -2.08 -2.05
CA PRO A 197 -24.77 -1.16 -0.99
C PRO A 197 -24.73 0.29 -1.52
N PRO A 198 -25.10 1.30 -0.70
CA PRO A 198 -25.10 2.70 -1.14
C PRO A 198 -23.73 3.16 -1.67
N ALA A 199 -22.65 2.59 -1.13
CA ALA A 199 -21.27 2.85 -1.55
C ALA A 199 -20.89 2.21 -2.91
N TYR A 200 -21.69 1.26 -3.42
CA TYR A 200 -21.35 0.46 -4.60
C TYR A 200 -21.23 1.31 -5.87
N HIS A 201 -22.12 2.27 -6.07
CA HIS A 201 -22.10 3.13 -7.27
C HIS A 201 -20.85 4.02 -7.32
N GLU A 202 -20.46 4.57 -6.18
CA GLU A 202 -19.25 5.39 -6.09
C GLU A 202 -18.00 4.51 -6.27
N ALA A 203 -17.95 3.36 -5.59
CA ALA A 203 -16.86 2.41 -5.74
C ALA A 203 -16.70 1.91 -7.18
N ARG A 204 -17.81 1.65 -7.87
CA ARG A 204 -17.82 1.28 -9.30
C ARG A 204 -17.24 2.38 -10.17
N ARG A 205 -17.62 3.64 -9.94
CA ARG A 205 -17.09 4.78 -10.69
C ARG A 205 -15.58 4.91 -10.50
N VAL A 206 -15.08 4.75 -9.28
CA VAL A 206 -13.63 4.76 -8.99
C VAL A 206 -12.94 3.59 -9.69
N CYS A 207 -13.52 2.39 -9.63
CA CYS A 207 -12.99 1.21 -10.31
C CYS A 207 -12.94 1.37 -11.84
N GLU A 208 -13.96 1.97 -12.46
CA GLU A 208 -13.97 2.26 -13.89
C GLU A 208 -12.84 3.21 -14.28
N ARG A 209 -12.59 4.27 -13.48
CA ARG A 209 -11.45 5.17 -13.67
C ARG A 209 -10.10 4.49 -13.47
N MET A 210 -9.98 3.61 -12.48
CA MET A 210 -8.76 2.80 -12.29
C MET A 210 -8.52 1.85 -13.46
N ARG A 211 -9.59 1.30 -14.06
CA ARG A 211 -9.49 0.45 -15.25
C ARG A 211 -9.03 1.25 -16.47
N GLU A 212 -9.56 2.45 -16.67
CA GLU A 212 -9.10 3.39 -17.72
C GLU A 212 -7.61 3.72 -17.52
N LEU A 213 -7.21 4.08 -16.29
CA LEU A 213 -5.82 4.36 -15.93
C LEU A 213 -4.90 3.16 -16.21
N ALA A 214 -5.33 1.94 -15.86
CA ALA A 214 -4.58 0.71 -16.14
C ALA A 214 -4.41 0.47 -17.65
N ALA A 215 -5.47 0.65 -18.43
CA ALA A 215 -5.40 0.47 -19.89
C ALA A 215 -4.47 1.50 -20.55
N GLU A 216 -4.55 2.75 -20.12
CA GLU A 216 -3.71 3.84 -20.63
C GLU A 216 -2.24 3.68 -20.24
N THR A 217 -1.96 3.35 -18.99
CA THR A 217 -0.58 3.08 -18.54
C THR A 217 0.05 1.90 -19.26
N GLU A 218 -0.71 0.82 -19.51
CA GLU A 218 -0.25 -0.32 -20.32
C GLU A 218 -0.09 0.02 -21.81
N ARG A 219 -0.93 0.90 -22.35
CA ARG A 219 -0.78 1.37 -23.74
C ARG A 219 0.52 2.18 -23.87
N ILE A 220 0.72 3.16 -23.01
CA ILE A 220 1.94 4.00 -23.01
C ILE A 220 3.18 3.14 -22.76
N ALA A 221 3.12 2.16 -21.85
CA ALA A 221 4.23 1.24 -21.60
C ALA A 221 4.58 0.36 -22.81
N ARG A 222 3.63 0.08 -23.71
CA ARG A 222 3.86 -0.65 -24.96
C ARG A 222 4.34 0.25 -26.10
N GLU A 223 3.83 1.47 -26.18
CA GLU A 223 4.17 2.44 -27.22
C GLU A 223 5.50 3.14 -26.96
N THR A 224 5.89 3.30 -25.70
CA THR A 224 7.21 3.82 -25.35
C THR A 224 8.21 2.71 -25.63
N PRO A 225 9.06 2.82 -26.67
CA PRO A 225 10.10 1.83 -26.90
C PRO A 225 10.93 1.80 -25.63
N SER A 226 11.04 0.63 -25.00
CA SER A 226 12.00 0.45 -23.92
C SER A 226 13.33 0.89 -24.49
N ALA A 227 13.91 1.95 -23.92
CA ALA A 227 15.15 2.49 -24.42
C ALA A 227 16.13 1.30 -24.49
N PRO A 228 16.81 1.08 -25.63
CA PRO A 228 17.56 -0.14 -25.87
C PRO A 228 18.37 -0.44 -24.62
N SER A 229 18.26 -1.68 -24.12
CA SER A 229 18.95 -2.09 -22.89
C SER A 229 20.40 -1.61 -22.95
N THR A 230 21.01 -1.30 -21.81
CA THR A 230 22.41 -0.82 -21.80
C THR A 230 23.32 -1.79 -22.56
N THR A 231 23.01 -3.09 -22.49
CA THR A 231 23.60 -4.15 -23.32
C THR A 231 23.34 -3.98 -24.82
N GLN A 232 22.09 -3.74 -25.27
CA GLN A 232 21.84 -3.42 -26.69
C GLN A 232 22.54 -2.15 -27.15
N ARG A 233 22.66 -1.12 -26.30
CA ARG A 233 23.41 0.09 -26.64
C ARG A 233 24.91 -0.20 -26.76
N LEU A 234 25.45 -1.03 -25.86
CA LEU A 234 26.83 -1.49 -25.93
C LEU A 234 27.08 -2.35 -27.16
N ASP A 235 26.19 -3.30 -27.47
CA ASP A 235 26.28 -4.16 -28.65
C ASP A 235 26.18 -3.35 -29.94
N ALA A 236 25.29 -2.34 -29.98
CA ALA A 236 25.20 -1.42 -31.12
C ALA A 236 26.48 -0.59 -31.27
N ALA A 237 27.02 -0.02 -30.18
CA ALA A 237 28.25 0.75 -30.21
C ALA A 237 29.47 -0.10 -30.59
N LEU A 238 29.56 -1.34 -30.10
CA LEU A 238 30.59 -2.29 -30.50
C LEU A 238 30.45 -2.69 -31.97
N GLY A 239 29.22 -2.90 -32.44
CA GLY A 239 28.93 -3.14 -33.85
C GLY A 239 29.39 -2.00 -34.76
N GLU A 240 29.11 -0.75 -34.38
CA GLU A 240 29.59 0.44 -35.10
C GLU A 240 31.11 0.56 -35.11
N LEU A 241 31.78 0.29 -33.98
CA LEU A 241 33.24 0.27 -33.90
C LEU A 241 33.85 -0.82 -34.79
N HIS A 242 33.24 -2.01 -34.84
CA HIS A 242 33.67 -3.08 -35.74
C HIS A 242 33.48 -2.72 -37.20
N ALA A 243 32.36 -2.10 -37.56
CA ALA A 243 32.09 -1.63 -38.91
C ALA A 243 33.08 -0.54 -39.35
N MET A 244 33.40 0.41 -38.46
CA MET A 244 34.43 1.42 -38.71
C MET A 244 35.81 0.81 -38.93
N LYS A 245 36.18 -0.20 -38.13
CA LYS A 245 37.46 -0.89 -38.28
C LYS A 245 37.56 -1.64 -39.60
N GLN A 246 36.51 -2.33 -40.02
CA GLN A 246 36.47 -2.99 -41.34
C GLN A 246 36.58 -1.98 -42.48
N ALA A 247 35.87 -0.85 -42.37
CA ALA A 247 35.98 0.22 -43.36
C ALA A 247 37.41 0.81 -43.45
N GLU A 248 38.12 0.91 -42.33
CA GLU A 248 39.53 1.34 -42.30
C GLU A 248 40.46 0.32 -42.99
N GLU A 249 40.26 -0.97 -42.74
CA GLU A 249 41.03 -2.05 -43.36
C GLU A 249 40.83 -2.07 -44.89
N GLU A 250 39.59 -1.96 -45.37
CA GLU A 250 39.29 -1.87 -46.81
C GLU A 250 39.94 -0.64 -47.47
N LEU A 251 40.04 0.48 -46.74
CA LEU A 251 40.65 1.70 -47.25
C LEU A 251 42.18 1.59 -47.35
N ARG A 252 42.80 0.84 -46.43
CA ARG A 252 44.23 0.52 -46.47
C ARG A 252 44.60 -0.39 -47.64
N GLU A 253 43.75 -1.35 -47.99
CA GLU A 253 44.01 -2.27 -49.10
C GLU A 253 43.92 -1.59 -50.47
N ARG A 254 43.25 -0.43 -50.56
CA ARG A 254 43.08 0.33 -51.82
C ARG A 254 44.12 1.44 -52.03
N LEU A 255 45.01 1.66 -51.06
CA LEU A 255 46.12 2.63 -51.13
C LEU A 255 47.44 1.95 -51.49
#